data_AF-A0A7Y7UPR5-F1
#
_entry.id   AF-A0A7Y7UPR5-F1
#
_cell.length_a   1.000
_cell.length_b   1.000
_cell.length_c   1.000
_cell.angle_alpha   90.00
_cell.angle_beta   90.00
_cell.angle_gamma   90.00
#
_symmetry.space_group_name_H-M   'P 1'
#
loop_
_entity.id
_entity.type
_entity.pdbx_description
1 polymer ?
#
loop_
_entity_poly.entity_id
_entity_poly.type
_entity_poly.pdbx_seq_one_letter_code
_entity_poly.pdbx_strand_id
1 'polypeptide(L)'
;MMLLGGLLVSAQVGQSMPAPPAGEISVIGTKLRKLQLDLEVDGKDMTACRIKVSSGDPFVDAAACSAARVCVPKRAVLRAGLMNCINDGVVAAVARERAKEESRNAEN
;
A
#
# COMPACT_ATOMS: atom_id res chain seq x y z
N MET A 1 -30.65 52.62 -9.07
CA MET A 1 -30.04 51.86 -10.18
C MET A 1 -29.02 50.90 -9.59
N MET A 2 -29.24 49.59 -9.83
CA MET A 2 -28.32 48.43 -9.92
C MET A 2 -26.96 48.47 -9.17
N LEU A 3 -26.71 47.55 -8.22
CA LEU A 3 -26.05 46.23 -8.38
C LEU A 3 -24.61 46.38 -8.94
N LEU A 4 -23.54 45.83 -8.36
CA LEU A 4 -23.26 44.40 -8.26
C LEU A 4 -22.06 44.17 -7.31
N GLY A 5 -22.18 43.13 -6.48
CA GLY A 5 -21.02 42.45 -5.88
C GLY A 5 -20.34 41.54 -6.91
N GLY A 6 -19.04 41.35 -6.76
CA GLY A 6 -18.23 40.47 -7.59
C GLY A 6 -17.32 39.61 -6.73
N LEU A 7 -17.83 38.45 -6.33
CA LEU A 7 -17.13 37.36 -5.67
C LEU A 7 -16.24 36.66 -6.71
N LEU A 8 -14.91 36.74 -6.58
CA LEU A 8 -14.00 35.92 -7.39
C LEU A 8 -13.72 34.61 -6.64
N VAL A 9 -14.41 33.57 -7.10
CA VAL A 9 -14.26 32.16 -6.75
C VAL A 9 -12.84 31.71 -7.00
N SER A 10 -12.16 31.20 -5.97
CA SER A 10 -10.94 30.42 -6.13
C SER A 10 -11.27 29.14 -6.90
N ALA A 11 -10.63 28.93 -8.04
CA ALA A 11 -10.68 27.65 -8.74
C ALA A 11 -9.74 26.67 -8.04
N GLN A 12 -10.30 25.82 -7.18
CA GLN A 12 -9.61 24.59 -6.74
C GLN A 12 -9.39 23.69 -7.96
N VAL A 13 -8.15 23.63 -8.43
CA VAL A 13 -7.62 22.50 -9.21
C VAL A 13 -7.66 21.26 -8.32
N GLY A 14 -8.80 20.59 -8.31
CA GLY A 14 -8.91 19.23 -7.84
C GLY A 14 -8.11 18.33 -8.77
N GLN A 15 -6.85 18.07 -8.41
CA GLN A 15 -6.09 16.97 -8.97
C GLN A 15 -6.86 15.70 -8.64
N SER A 16 -7.70 15.26 -9.59
CA SER A 16 -8.32 13.95 -9.52
C SER A 16 -7.18 12.97 -9.73
N MET A 17 -6.60 12.49 -8.63
CA MET A 17 -5.74 11.31 -8.67
C MET A 17 -6.49 10.24 -9.44
N PRO A 18 -5.94 9.70 -10.55
CA PRO A 18 -6.56 8.57 -11.20
C PRO A 18 -6.65 7.46 -10.15
N ALA A 19 -7.89 7.07 -9.81
CA ALA A 19 -8.09 5.91 -8.97
C ALA A 19 -7.43 4.73 -9.70
N PRO A 20 -6.61 3.90 -9.01
CA PRO A 20 -5.99 2.76 -9.65
C PRO A 20 -7.08 1.93 -10.33
N PRO A 21 -6.88 1.50 -11.59
CA PRO A 21 -7.90 0.78 -12.33
C PRO A 21 -8.41 -0.38 -11.49
N ALA A 22 -9.72 -0.55 -11.36
CA ALA A 22 -10.33 -1.50 -10.42
C ALA A 22 -9.81 -2.95 -10.58
N GLY A 23 -9.39 -3.32 -11.79
CA GLY A 23 -8.76 -4.62 -12.07
C GLY A 23 -7.40 -4.82 -11.38
N GLU A 24 -6.68 -3.76 -11.08
CA GLU A 24 -5.33 -3.79 -10.52
C GLU A 24 -5.30 -4.03 -9.01
N ILE A 25 -6.25 -3.46 -8.27
CA ILE A 25 -6.50 -3.81 -6.85
C ILE A 25 -6.84 -5.30 -6.74
N SER A 26 -7.62 -5.83 -7.70
CA SER A 26 -7.93 -7.27 -7.78
C SER A 26 -6.69 -8.13 -8.05
N VAL A 27 -5.74 -7.65 -8.87
CA VAL A 27 -4.48 -8.35 -9.14
C VAL A 27 -3.58 -8.39 -7.90
N ILE A 28 -3.42 -7.27 -7.18
CA ILE A 28 -2.63 -7.24 -5.94
C ILE A 28 -3.24 -8.15 -4.88
N GLY A 29 -4.57 -8.09 -4.69
CA GLY A 29 -5.27 -9.00 -3.79
C GLY A 29 -5.09 -10.46 -4.17
N THR A 30 -5.06 -10.79 -5.47
CA THR A 30 -4.80 -12.14 -5.96
C THR A 30 -3.38 -12.61 -5.70
N LYS A 31 -2.39 -11.74 -5.88
CA LYS A 31 -0.97 -11.99 -5.57
C LYS A 31 -0.78 -12.24 -4.07
N LEU A 32 -1.37 -11.40 -3.23
CA LEU A 32 -1.33 -11.55 -1.77
C LEU A 32 -1.97 -12.85 -1.27
N ARG A 33 -3.06 -13.32 -1.90
CA ARG A 33 -3.69 -14.61 -1.54
C ARG A 33 -2.77 -15.82 -1.72
N LYS A 34 -1.78 -15.74 -2.61
CA LYS A 34 -0.80 -16.83 -2.84
C LYS A 34 0.39 -16.76 -1.88
N LEU A 35 0.69 -15.58 -1.37
CA LEU A 35 1.88 -15.32 -0.57
C LEU A 35 1.82 -16.07 0.77
N GLN A 36 2.87 -16.82 1.09
CA GLN A 36 3.05 -17.44 2.39
C GLN A 36 4.37 -17.01 3.00
N LEU A 37 4.30 -16.49 4.22
CA LEU A 37 5.46 -16.01 4.98
C LEU A 37 5.77 -16.95 6.14
N ASP A 38 7.05 -17.17 6.37
CA ASP A 38 7.59 -17.71 7.62
C ASP A 38 8.25 -16.58 8.38
N LEU A 39 7.73 -16.27 9.57
CA LEU A 39 8.23 -15.18 10.40
C LEU A 39 8.83 -15.78 11.67
N GLU A 40 10.07 -15.42 11.98
CA GLU A 40 10.67 -15.67 13.28
C GLU A 40 10.56 -14.40 14.11
N VAL A 41 9.99 -14.55 15.31
CA VAL A 41 9.68 -13.45 16.22
C VAL A 41 10.27 -13.77 17.59
N ASP A 42 11.07 -12.86 18.11
CA ASP A 42 11.58 -12.87 19.48
C ASP A 42 11.02 -11.66 20.22
N GLY A 43 10.10 -11.90 21.15
CA GLY A 43 9.39 -10.83 21.85
C GLY A 43 8.59 -9.91 20.91
N LYS A 44 9.06 -8.67 20.72
CA LYS A 44 8.45 -7.68 19.81
C LYS A 44 9.20 -7.54 18.49
N ASP A 45 10.32 -8.24 18.35
CA ASP A 45 11.25 -8.07 17.24
C ASP A 45 11.10 -9.23 16.26
N MET A 46 11.10 -8.91 14.97
CA MET A 46 11.12 -9.90 13.91
C MET A 46 12.57 -10.18 13.51
N THR A 47 13.09 -11.34 13.90
CA THR A 47 14.48 -11.75 13.65
C THR A 47 14.68 -12.25 12.23
N ALA A 48 13.66 -12.91 11.64
CA ALA A 48 13.69 -13.36 10.26
C ALA A 48 12.32 -13.25 9.57
N CYS A 49 12.35 -13.04 8.26
CA CYS A 49 11.21 -13.20 7.35
C CYS A 49 11.66 -14.00 6.13
N ARG A 50 10.99 -15.11 5.85
CA ARG A 50 11.24 -15.94 4.66
C ARG A 50 9.96 -16.10 3.85
N ILE A 51 10.08 -16.05 2.54
CA ILE A 51 9.00 -16.36 1.61
C ILE A 51 8.92 -17.87 1.44
N LYS A 52 7.85 -18.52 1.93
CA LYS A 52 7.57 -19.94 1.69
C LYS A 52 6.95 -20.19 0.33
N VAL A 53 6.05 -19.29 -0.07
CA VAL A 53 5.39 -19.30 -1.39
C VAL A 53 5.37 -17.86 -1.89
N SER A 54 5.97 -17.62 -3.06
CA SER A 54 6.03 -16.29 -3.69
C SER A 54 4.66 -15.86 -4.22
N SER A 55 4.40 -14.56 -4.19
CA SER A 55 3.22 -13.98 -4.85
C SER A 55 3.33 -13.95 -6.38
N GLY A 56 4.51 -14.23 -6.93
CA GLY A 56 4.84 -14.07 -8.35
C GLY A 56 5.27 -12.64 -8.72
N ASP A 57 5.48 -11.78 -7.71
CA ASP A 57 5.90 -10.39 -7.87
C ASP A 57 6.98 -10.05 -6.82
N PRO A 58 8.23 -9.78 -7.25
CA PRO A 58 9.34 -9.51 -6.34
C PRO A 58 9.13 -8.28 -5.44
N PHE A 59 8.43 -7.26 -5.94
CA PHE A 59 8.17 -6.05 -5.17
C PHE A 59 7.14 -6.33 -4.06
N VAL A 60 6.07 -7.07 -4.39
CA VAL A 60 5.06 -7.52 -3.41
C VAL A 60 5.72 -8.40 -2.34
N ASP A 61 6.59 -9.33 -2.73
CA ASP A 61 7.29 -10.22 -1.80
C ASP A 61 8.20 -9.42 -0.83
N ALA A 62 8.98 -8.47 -1.35
CA ALA A 62 9.85 -7.60 -0.54
C ALA A 62 9.05 -6.67 0.38
N ALA A 63 7.96 -6.10 -0.14
CA ALA A 63 7.06 -5.25 0.63
C ALA A 63 6.42 -6.02 1.80
N ALA A 64 6.12 -7.31 1.62
CA ALA A 64 5.49 -8.12 2.66
C ALA A 64 6.41 -8.36 3.86
N CYS A 65 7.69 -8.66 3.64
CA CYS A 65 8.64 -8.77 4.76
C CYS A 65 8.88 -7.43 5.46
N SER A 66 8.88 -6.34 4.69
CA SER A 66 9.00 -4.99 5.25
C SER A 66 7.79 -4.61 6.11
N ALA A 67 6.58 -4.93 5.64
CA ALA A 67 5.35 -4.74 6.38
C ALA A 67 5.31 -5.62 7.64
N ALA A 68 5.73 -6.88 7.56
CA ALA A 68 5.83 -7.78 8.71
C ALA A 68 6.69 -7.20 9.83
N ARG A 69 7.85 -6.61 9.49
CA ARG A 69 8.73 -5.95 10.48
C ARG A 69 8.05 -4.79 11.21
N VAL A 70 7.14 -4.08 10.56
CA VAL A 70 6.36 -2.98 11.17
C VAL A 70 5.16 -3.50 11.96
N CYS A 71 4.57 -4.62 11.54
CA CYS A 71 3.34 -5.16 12.11
C CYS A 71 3.56 -6.03 13.35
N VAL A 72 4.66 -6.79 13.40
CA VAL A 72 5.05 -7.61 14.56
C VAL A 72 5.07 -6.81 15.89
N PRO A 73 5.75 -5.65 15.99
CA PRO A 73 5.79 -4.88 17.24
C PRO A 73 4.44 -4.25 17.63
N LYS A 74 3.49 -4.11 16.70
CA LYS A 74 2.14 -3.60 16.97
C LYS A 74 1.25 -4.58 17.74
N ARG A 75 1.77 -5.78 18.06
CA ARG A 75 1.10 -6.80 18.88
C ARG A 75 -0.31 -7.10 18.40
N ALA A 76 -0.48 -7.37 17.11
CA ALA A 76 -1.69 -8.05 16.65
C ALA A 76 -1.70 -9.45 17.27
N VAL A 77 -2.37 -9.57 18.42
CA VAL A 77 -2.32 -10.75 19.32
C VAL A 77 -2.82 -12.03 18.62
N LEU A 78 -3.50 -11.89 17.48
CA LEU A 78 -4.03 -12.98 16.67
C LEU A 78 -3.43 -12.95 15.27
N ARG A 79 -3.13 -14.15 14.73
CA ARG A 79 -2.58 -14.37 13.38
C ARG A 79 -3.32 -13.60 12.29
N ALA A 80 -4.66 -13.54 12.37
CA ALA A 80 -5.48 -12.81 11.40
C ALA A 80 -5.18 -11.29 11.42
N GLY A 81 -5.05 -10.69 12.60
CA GLY A 81 -4.72 -9.27 12.73
C GLY A 81 -3.31 -8.95 12.20
N LEU A 82 -2.35 -9.84 12.42
CA LEU A 82 -1.00 -9.68 11.87
C LEU A 82 -1.02 -9.71 10.35
N MET A 83 -1.72 -10.68 9.75
CA MET A 83 -1.83 -10.79 8.29
C MET A 83 -2.57 -9.61 7.67
N ASN A 84 -3.61 -9.08 8.30
CA ASN A 84 -4.29 -7.88 7.82
C ASN A 84 -3.36 -6.67 7.81
N CYS A 85 -2.62 -6.45 8.91
CA CYS A 85 -1.63 -5.37 8.97
C CYS A 85 -0.56 -5.50 7.86
N ILE A 86 -0.08 -6.72 7.61
CA ILE A 86 0.90 -6.98 6.55
C ILE A 86 0.29 -6.65 5.17
N ASN A 87 -0.92 -7.12 4.89
CA ASN A 87 -1.61 -6.87 3.63
C ASN A 87 -1.83 -5.36 3.40
N ASP A 88 -2.30 -4.64 4.41
CA ASP A 88 -2.49 -3.18 4.34
C ASP A 88 -1.16 -2.47 4.06
N GLY A 89 -0.07 -2.91 4.69
CA GLY A 89 1.28 -2.40 4.46
C GLY A 89 1.76 -2.61 3.03
N VAL A 90 1.49 -3.79 2.45
CA VAL A 90 1.84 -4.09 1.04
C VAL A 90 1.02 -3.23 0.08
N VAL A 91 -0.29 -3.13 0.29
CA VAL A 91 -1.16 -2.29 -0.54
C VAL A 91 -0.70 -0.84 -0.52
N ALA A 92 -0.35 -0.32 0.66
CA ALA A 92 0.18 1.03 0.80
C ALA A 92 1.54 1.22 0.10
N ALA A 93 2.43 0.22 0.15
CA ALA A 93 3.72 0.27 -0.54
C ALA A 93 3.55 0.31 -2.06
N VAL A 94 2.67 -0.54 -2.62
CA VAL A 94 2.38 -0.57 -4.06
C VAL A 94 1.75 0.74 -4.53
N ALA A 95 0.80 1.29 -3.77
CA ALA A 95 0.18 2.57 -4.11
C ALA A 95 1.22 3.71 -4.16
N ARG A 96 2.17 3.73 -3.22
CA ARG A 96 3.26 4.73 -3.20
C ARG A 96 4.20 4.58 -4.38
N GLU A 97 4.54 3.36 -4.77
CA GLU A 97 5.44 3.13 -5.91
C GLU A 97 4.83 3.63 -7.22
N ARG A 98 3.53 3.39 -7.41
CA ARG A 98 2.78 3.90 -8.56
C ARG A 98 2.76 5.40 -8.63
N ALA A 99 2.45 6.06 -7.51
CA ALA A 99 2.43 7.51 -7.46
C ALA A 99 3.79 8.12 -7.85
N LYS A 100 4.90 7.45 -7.51
CA LYS A 100 6.26 7.88 -7.93
C LYS A 100 6.53 7.63 -9.42
N GLU A 101 6.00 6.54 -9.97
CA GLU A 101 6.16 6.22 -11.39
C GLU A 101 5.34 7.18 -12.26
N GLU A 102 4.12 7.49 -11.84
CA GLU A 102 3.26 8.49 -12.47
C GLU A 102 3.90 9.89 -12.44
N SER A 103 4.47 10.31 -11.31
CA SER A 103 5.17 11.60 -11.24
C SER A 103 6.36 11.64 -12.19
N ARG A 104 7.17 10.57 -12.23
CA ARG A 104 8.32 10.48 -13.14
C ARG A 104 7.91 10.54 -14.60
N ASN A 105 6.79 9.91 -14.97
CA ASN A 105 6.30 9.92 -16.36
C ASN A 105 5.67 11.27 -16.75
N ALA A 106 5.16 12.04 -15.79
CA ALA A 106 4.63 13.39 -16.05
C ALA A 106 5.75 14.44 -16.22
N GLU A 107 6.96 14.14 -15.74
CA GLU A 107 8.15 14.99 -15.87
C GLU A 107 8.96 14.73 -17.16
N ASN A 108 8.61 13.67 -17.91
CA ASN A 108 9.27 13.24 -19.15
C ASN A 108 8.44 13.59 -20.39
#